data_AF-A0A535ZMQ4-F1
#
_entry.id   AF-A0A535ZMQ4-F1
#
_cell.length_a   1.000
_cell.length_b   1.000
_cell.length_c   1.000
_cell.angle_alpha   90.00
_cell.angle_beta   90.00
_cell.angle_gamma   90.00
#
_symmetry.space_group_name_H-M   'P 1'
#
loop_
_entity.id
_entity.type
_entity.pdbx_description
1 polymer ?
#
loop_
_entity_poly.entity_id
_entity_poly.type
_entity_poly.pdbx_seq_one_letter_code
_entity_poly.pdbx_strand_id
1 'polypeptide(L)'
;MAASAQPFYEPLSARDAWFLYAERAHTPLDLGTVYVFEDESQVPGGRGALGVEETIKERIHLVPRYRQRIHRVPLNLVHPVWVDDPHFDLGAHVRREVLAPPGDGATLRRLVMRILARPLDMRRP
;
A
#
# COMPACT_ATOMS: atom_id res chain seq x y z
N MET A 1 30.82 12.86 -1.97
CA MET A 1 29.99 13.72 -1.09
C MET A 1 28.55 13.33 -1.34
N ALA A 2 27.90 12.65 -0.38
CA ALA A 2 26.51 12.25 -0.54
C ALA A 2 25.65 13.52 -0.57
N ALA A 3 24.89 13.74 -1.66
CA ALA A 3 23.88 14.77 -1.68
C ALA A 3 22.94 14.52 -0.50
N SER A 4 22.83 15.48 0.41
CA SER A 4 21.80 15.45 1.44
C SER A 4 20.46 15.42 0.73
N ALA A 5 19.84 14.25 0.62
CA ALA A 5 18.48 14.13 0.14
C ALA A 5 17.63 14.97 1.09
N GLN A 6 17.12 16.10 0.61
CA GLN A 6 16.15 16.87 1.40
C GLN A 6 14.97 15.93 1.67
N PRO A 7 14.56 15.76 2.94
CA PRO A 7 13.41 14.92 3.24
C PRO A 7 12.21 15.47 2.49
N PHE A 8 11.54 14.61 1.72
CA PHE A 8 10.34 15.03 1.00
C PHE A 8 9.27 15.47 2.00
N TYR A 9 8.66 16.62 1.72
CA TYR A 9 7.59 17.19 2.52
C TYR A 9 6.56 17.82 1.59
N GLU A 10 5.33 17.31 1.64
CA GLU A 10 4.22 17.84 0.85
C GLU A 10 2.94 17.84 1.67
N PRO A 11 2.32 19.02 1.91
CA PRO A 11 1.01 19.08 2.54
C PRO A 11 -0.05 18.33 1.72
N LEU A 12 -0.94 17.61 2.42
CA LEU A 12 -2.07 16.99 1.76
C LEU A 12 -3.01 18.05 1.18
N SER A 13 -3.59 17.74 0.03
CA SER A 13 -4.71 18.52 -0.48
C SER A 13 -5.88 18.45 0.51
N ALA A 14 -6.76 19.45 0.50
CA ALA A 14 -7.95 19.45 1.35
C ALA A 14 -8.83 18.21 1.12
N ARG A 15 -8.87 17.69 -0.12
CA ARG A 15 -9.61 16.48 -0.47
C ARG A 15 -8.99 15.24 0.16
N ASP A 16 -7.68 15.08 0.07
CA ASP A 16 -7.00 13.91 0.64
C ASP A 16 -7.02 13.94 2.17
N ALA A 17 -6.84 15.13 2.75
CA ALA A 17 -6.93 15.33 4.19
C ALA A 17 -8.33 14.99 4.73
N TRP A 18 -9.39 15.26 3.96
CA TRP A 18 -10.75 14.91 4.35
C TRP A 18 -10.90 13.41 4.61
N PHE A 19 -10.35 12.53 3.76
CA PHE A 19 -10.40 11.08 3.97
C PHE A 19 -9.78 10.70 5.32
N LEU A 20 -8.61 11.24 5.66
CA LEU A 20 -7.94 10.97 6.94
C LEU A 20 -8.71 11.48 8.16
N TYR A 21 -9.52 12.52 8.01
CA TYR A 21 -10.35 13.06 9.09
C TYR A 21 -11.70 12.35 9.21
N ALA A 22 -12.24 11.87 8.09
CA ALA A 22 -13.51 11.18 8.02
C ALA A 22 -13.39 9.70 8.44
N GLU A 23 -12.25 9.07 8.22
CA GLU A 23 -12.01 7.67 8.52
C GLU A 23 -12.23 7.32 10.01
N ARG A 24 -12.86 6.18 10.25
CA ARG A 24 -13.14 5.64 11.59
C ARG A 24 -12.75 4.18 11.63
N ALA A 25 -12.46 3.65 12.81
CA ALA A 25 -12.10 2.24 12.98
C ALA A 25 -13.15 1.25 12.44
N HIS A 26 -14.43 1.65 12.41
CA HIS A 26 -15.55 0.86 11.87
C HIS A 26 -16.00 1.30 10.47
N THR A 27 -15.36 2.31 9.88
CA THR A 27 -15.66 2.81 8.54
C THR A 27 -14.34 3.20 7.88
N PRO A 28 -13.52 2.20 7.52
CA PRO A 28 -12.31 2.44 6.75
C PRO A 28 -12.67 3.01 5.38
N LEU A 29 -11.82 3.90 4.86
CA LEU A 29 -12.03 4.57 3.57
C LEU A 29 -11.01 4.16 2.51
N ASP A 30 -10.28 3.06 2.76
CA ASP A 30 -9.34 2.50 1.78
C ASP A 30 -10.05 1.84 0.59
N LEU A 31 -9.35 1.83 -0.54
CA LEU A 31 -9.80 1.19 -1.77
C LEU A 31 -9.04 -0.12 -1.95
N GLY A 32 -9.79 -1.21 -2.11
CA GLY A 32 -9.28 -2.51 -2.52
C GLY A 32 -9.55 -2.80 -3.99
N THR A 33 -8.63 -3.50 -4.66
CA THR A 33 -8.89 -4.05 -6.00
C THR A 33 -8.36 -5.48 -6.08
N VAL A 34 -9.10 -6.35 -6.74
CA VAL A 34 -8.71 -7.74 -6.98
C VAL A 34 -8.49 -7.93 -8.48
N TYR A 35 -7.29 -8.36 -8.82
CA TYR A 35 -6.94 -8.77 -10.19
C TYR A 35 -6.79 -10.29 -10.22
N VAL A 36 -7.47 -10.92 -11.17
CA VAL A 36 -7.38 -12.37 -11.41
C VAL A 36 -6.64 -12.58 -12.71
N PHE A 37 -5.64 -13.45 -12.68
CA PHE A 37 -4.81 -13.81 -13.83
C PHE A 37 -4.98 -15.31 -14.11
N GLU A 38 -4.85 -15.68 -15.37
CA GLU A 38 -4.73 -17.08 -15.78
C GLU A 38 -3.28 -17.58 -15.58
N ASP A 39 -3.10 -18.90 -15.53
CA ASP A 39 -1.94 -19.56 -14.93
C ASP A 39 -0.59 -19.25 -15.62
N GLU A 40 -0.58 -19.13 -16.95
CA GLU A 40 0.66 -18.97 -17.71
C GLU A 40 0.91 -17.52 -18.16
N SER A 41 2.07 -16.98 -17.77
CA SER A 41 2.54 -15.72 -18.32
C SER A 41 2.82 -15.87 -19.81
N GLN A 42 2.07 -15.17 -20.64
CA GLN A 42 2.27 -15.13 -22.10
C GLN A 42 3.47 -14.27 -22.52
N VAL A 43 4.20 -13.70 -21.55
CA VAL A 43 5.34 -12.81 -21.81
C VAL A 43 6.64 -13.61 -21.66
N PRO A 44 7.50 -13.68 -22.69
CA PRO A 44 8.83 -14.30 -22.56
C PRO A 44 9.63 -13.69 -21.41
N GLY A 45 10.14 -14.53 -20.50
CA GLY A 45 10.84 -14.09 -19.29
C GLY A 45 9.94 -13.55 -18.17
N GLY A 46 8.62 -13.67 -18.30
CA GLY A 46 7.66 -13.33 -17.27
C GLY A 46 7.84 -14.18 -16.01
N ARG A 47 7.81 -13.53 -14.84
CA ARG A 47 8.05 -14.19 -13.55
C ARG A 47 6.76 -14.76 -12.90
N GLY A 48 5.64 -14.68 -13.60
CA GLY A 48 4.31 -15.12 -13.12
C GLY A 48 3.92 -14.48 -11.78
N ALA A 49 3.00 -15.13 -11.06
CA ALA A 49 2.54 -14.64 -9.76
C ALA A 49 3.64 -14.58 -8.69
N LEU A 50 4.67 -15.43 -8.81
CA LEU A 50 5.80 -15.47 -7.87
C LEU A 50 6.72 -14.26 -7.99
N GLY A 51 6.73 -13.59 -9.15
CA GLY A 51 7.58 -12.44 -9.40
C GLY A 51 6.99 -11.08 -9.04
N VAL A 52 5.79 -11.03 -8.47
CA VAL A 52 5.11 -9.76 -8.16
C VAL A 52 5.93 -8.91 -7.20
N GLU A 53 6.43 -9.50 -6.12
CA GLU A 53 7.23 -8.78 -5.12
C GLU A 53 8.52 -8.19 -5.73
N GLU A 54 9.27 -8.99 -6.49
CA GLU A 54 10.49 -8.50 -7.14
C GLU A 54 10.19 -7.43 -8.19
N THR A 55 9.08 -7.56 -8.92
CA THR A 55 8.64 -6.53 -9.89
C THR A 55 8.32 -5.22 -9.20
N ILE A 56 7.65 -5.27 -8.03
CA ILE A 56 7.37 -4.08 -7.21
C ILE A 56 8.69 -3.50 -6.71
N LYS A 57 9.58 -4.33 -6.15
CA LYS A 57 10.89 -3.89 -5.64
C LYS A 57 11.72 -3.15 -6.67
N GLU A 58 11.77 -3.67 -7.89
CA GLU A 58 12.49 -3.06 -9.01
C GLU A 58 11.90 -1.70 -9.42
N ARG A 59 10.59 -1.49 -9.26
CA ARG A 59 9.87 -0.33 -9.83
C ARG A 59 9.34 0.66 -8.81
N ILE A 60 9.30 0.34 -7.53
CA ILE A 60 8.69 1.19 -6.50
C ILE A 60 9.35 2.56 -6.40
N HIS A 61 10.64 2.65 -6.75
CA HIS A 61 11.37 3.92 -6.82
C HIS A 61 10.81 4.89 -7.89
N LEU A 62 10.08 4.39 -8.89
CA LEU A 62 9.42 5.21 -9.91
C LEU A 62 8.16 5.91 -9.37
N VAL A 63 7.64 5.47 -8.22
CA VAL A 63 6.47 6.06 -7.55
C VAL A 63 6.84 6.35 -6.10
N PRO A 64 7.59 7.44 -5.81
CA PRO A 64 8.09 7.74 -4.46
C PRO A 64 7.02 7.75 -3.38
N ARG A 65 5.77 8.10 -3.72
CA ARG A 65 4.63 8.13 -2.81
C ARG A 65 4.42 6.80 -2.06
N TYR A 66 4.71 5.65 -2.68
CA TYR A 66 4.53 4.33 -2.04
C TYR A 66 5.53 4.04 -0.92
N ARG A 67 6.47 4.96 -0.67
CA ARG A 67 7.44 4.88 0.43
C ARG A 67 7.27 6.01 1.44
N GLN A 68 6.17 6.76 1.32
CA GLN A 68 5.89 7.91 2.14
C GLN A 68 4.73 7.62 3.07
N ARG A 69 4.85 8.10 4.31
CA ARG A 69 3.80 8.00 5.32
C ARG A 69 3.19 9.36 5.61
N ILE A 70 2.02 9.33 6.22
CA ILE A 70 1.38 10.55 6.72
C ILE A 70 2.02 10.97 8.05
N HIS A 71 2.40 12.23 8.14
CA HIS A 71 2.80 12.88 9.38
C HIS A 71 1.77 13.93 9.79
N ARG A 72 1.18 13.77 10.97
CA ARG A 72 0.27 14.76 11.55
C ARG A 72 1.07 15.86 12.24
N VAL A 73 0.76 17.10 11.90
CA VAL A 73 1.37 18.27 12.55
C VAL A 73 0.73 18.49 13.94
N PRO A 74 1.52 18.82 14.98
CA PRO A 74 0.99 19.07 16.31
C PRO A 74 -0.17 20.06 16.31
N LEU A 75 -1.16 19.81 17.17
CA LEU A 75 -2.37 20.64 17.35
C LEU A 75 -3.23 20.82 16.08
N ASN A 76 -2.98 20.06 15.00
CA ASN A 76 -3.66 20.20 13.71
C ASN A 76 -3.60 21.64 13.15
N LEU A 77 -2.49 22.37 13.36
CA LEU A 77 -2.32 23.76 12.88
C LEU A 77 -2.40 23.88 11.36
N VAL A 78 -2.04 22.80 10.65
CA VAL A 78 -2.14 22.65 9.20
C VAL A 78 -2.58 21.24 8.86
N HIS A 79 -2.90 20.98 7.58
CA HIS A 79 -3.17 19.62 7.12
C HIS A 79 -1.96 18.70 7.35
N PRO A 80 -2.19 17.39 7.56
CA PRO A 80 -1.14 16.39 7.55
C PRO A 80 -0.32 16.49 6.26
N VAL A 81 0.89 15.96 6.33
CA VAL A 81 1.87 16.04 5.25
C VAL A 81 2.41 14.66 4.92
N TRP A 82 2.72 14.44 3.65
CA TRP A 82 3.49 13.29 3.21
C TRP A 82 4.95 13.50 3.57
N VAL A 83 5.57 12.47 4.14
CA VAL A 83 7.02 12.43 4.41
C VAL A 83 7.58 11.08 4.02
N ASP A 84 8.83 11.05 3.57
CA ASP A 84 9.54 9.78 3.34
C ASP A 84 9.64 8.98 4.64
N ASP A 85 9.41 7.66 4.56
CA ASP A 85 9.66 6.76 5.68
C ASP A 85 11.09 6.19 5.61
N PRO A 86 12.00 6.58 6.52
CA PRO A 86 13.36 6.06 6.54
C PRO A 86 13.43 4.57 6.91
N HIS A 87 12.35 4.00 7.45
CA HIS A 87 12.25 2.59 7.84
C HIS A 87 11.33 1.80 6.91
N PHE A 88 11.06 2.28 5.70
CA PHE A 88 10.24 1.57 4.73
C PHE A 88 10.77 0.14 4.49
N ASP A 89 9.88 -0.84 4.64
CA ASP A 89 10.15 -2.26 4.43
C ASP A 89 9.08 -2.87 3.53
N LEU A 90 9.46 -3.24 2.31
CA LEU A 90 8.54 -3.82 1.32
C LEU A 90 7.84 -5.09 1.83
N GLY A 91 8.51 -5.91 2.65
CA GLY A 91 7.95 -7.14 3.20
C GLY A 91 6.78 -6.90 4.18
N ALA A 92 6.66 -5.68 4.71
CA ALA A 92 5.51 -5.29 5.52
C ALA A 92 4.26 -4.97 4.69
N HIS A 93 4.41 -4.66 3.40
CA HIS A 93 3.34 -4.21 2.51
C HIS A 93 2.94 -5.27 1.47
N VAL A 94 3.88 -6.13 1.05
CA VAL A 94 3.62 -7.24 0.13
C VAL A 94 3.58 -8.55 0.90
N ARG A 95 2.44 -9.23 0.86
CA ARG A 95 2.25 -10.53 1.51
C ARG A 95 1.77 -11.56 0.52
N ARG A 96 2.32 -12.77 0.62
CA ARG A 96 1.86 -13.92 -0.12
C ARG A 96 0.93 -14.75 0.75
N GLU A 97 -0.27 -14.99 0.22
CA GLU A 97 -1.27 -15.84 0.84
C GLU A 97 -1.54 -17.03 -0.08
N VAL A 98 -1.76 -18.21 0.49
CA VAL A 98 -2.18 -19.40 -0.24
C VAL A 98 -3.63 -19.66 0.13
N LEU A 99 -4.50 -19.83 -0.86
CA LEU A 99 -5.88 -20.18 -0.59
C LEU A 99 -5.95 -21.58 0.01
N ALA A 100 -6.68 -21.71 1.11
CA ALA A 100 -6.98 -23.02 1.66
C ALA A 100 -7.73 -23.87 0.62
N PRO A 101 -7.46 -25.20 0.55
CA PRO A 101 -8.29 -26.09 -0.26
C PRO A 101 -9.78 -25.91 0.09
N PRO A 102 -10.69 -25.90 -0.92
CA PRO A 102 -10.49 -26.27 -2.32
C PRO A 102 -9.99 -25.14 -3.24
N GLY A 103 -9.70 -23.93 -2.72
CA GLY A 103 -9.23 -22.81 -3.55
C GLY A 103 -10.31 -22.20 -4.44
N ASP A 104 -11.59 -22.36 -4.07
CA ASP A 104 -12.72 -21.87 -4.85
C ASP A 104 -12.97 -20.36 -4.68
N GLY A 105 -13.85 -19.81 -5.52
CA GLY A 105 -14.22 -18.40 -5.47
C GLY A 105 -14.84 -17.97 -4.13
N ALA A 106 -15.48 -18.88 -3.40
CA ALA A 106 -16.00 -18.59 -2.06
C ALA A 106 -14.86 -18.40 -1.04
N THR A 107 -13.83 -19.23 -1.11
CA THR A 107 -12.63 -19.14 -0.27
C THR A 107 -11.82 -17.89 -0.60
N LEU A 108 -11.65 -17.57 -1.89
CA LEU A 108 -11.05 -16.31 -2.32
C LEU A 108 -11.80 -15.10 -1.77
N ARG A 109 -13.13 -15.07 -1.90
CA ARG A 109 -13.95 -13.96 -1.39
C ARG A 109 -13.79 -13.78 0.11
N ARG A 110 -13.79 -14.86 0.90
CA ARG A 110 -13.56 -14.80 2.35
C ARG A 110 -12.18 -14.24 2.68
N LEU A 111 -11.14 -14.65 1.96
CA LEU A 111 -9.79 -14.10 2.13
C LEU A 111 -9.76 -12.60 1.85
N VAL A 112 -10.29 -12.18 0.69
CA VAL A 112 -10.35 -10.77 0.28
C VAL A 112 -11.11 -9.94 1.31
N MET A 113 -12.28 -10.39 1.76
CA MET A 113 -13.07 -9.68 2.78
C MET A 113 -12.30 -9.53 4.09
N ARG A 114 -11.57 -10.57 4.52
CA ARG A 114 -10.75 -10.52 5.73
C ARG A 114 -9.59 -9.52 5.60
N ILE A 115 -9.01 -9.38 4.41
CA ILE A 115 -7.92 -8.43 4.15
C ILE A 115 -8.48 -7.00 4.13
N LEU A 116 -9.53 -6.74 3.35
CA LEU A 116 -10.11 -5.40 3.16
C LEU A 116 -10.91 -4.90 4.38
N ALA A 117 -11.38 -5.79 5.27
CA ALA A 117 -12.05 -5.39 6.50
C ALA A 117 -11.10 -4.84 7.58
N ARG A 118 -9.78 -4.95 7.38
CA ARG A 118 -8.78 -4.48 8.36
C ARG A 118 -8.33 -3.07 7.97
N PRO A 119 -8.55 -2.07 8.84
CA PRO A 119 -8.04 -0.72 8.60
C PRO A 119 -6.52 -0.72 8.42
N LEU A 120 -6.02 0.14 7.55
CA LEU A 120 -4.58 0.34 7.35
C LEU A 120 -3.94 1.05 8.57
N ASP A 121 -2.67 0.74 8.85
CA ASP A 121 -1.88 1.45 9.86
C ASP A 121 -1.36 2.76 9.28
N MET A 122 -2.05 3.87 9.56
CA MET A 122 -1.75 5.22 9.06
C MET A 122 -0.37 5.78 9.46
N ARG A 123 0.40 5.04 10.26
CA ARG A 123 1.77 5.42 10.64
C ARG A 123 2.81 4.88 9.66
N ARG A 124 2.41 4.02 8.72
CA ARG A 124 3.27 3.42 7.69
C ARG A 124 2.89 3.97 6.31
N PRO A 125 3.77 3.78 5.31
CA PRO A 125 3.44 4.02 3.91
C PRO A 125 2.30 3.13 3.38
#